data_AF-A0A971FD20-F1
#
_entry.id   AF-A0A971FD20-F1
#
_cell.length_a   1.000
_cell.length_b   1.000
_cell.length_c   1.000
_cell.angle_alpha   90.00
_cell.angle_beta   90.00
_cell.angle_gamma   90.00
#
_symmetry.space_group_name_H-M   'P 1'
#
loop_
_entity.id
_entity.type
_entity.pdbx_description
1 polymer ?
#
loop_
_entity_poly.entity_id
_entity_poly.type
_entity_poly.pdbx_seq_one_letter_code
_entity_poly.pdbx_strand_id
1 'polypeptide(L)'
;MNIVIFGQKGTGKSTVGGAFASATGLNVFDTDAEIEALYRTRTGLAKTCREIFRAVGEAPFRALEREVALAAAGRDFTVVVTGGGLMLDPETRRALRLGAVMVYLRAEEEVLWERATKHGLPPWLEVPDGRDRFQEQTRHRDEVLRPFADLVLDTTSAAPEELAETLRDLVAEELAVRQTAANTCGEVIRVTTFGESHGKAVGAVLDGVRPGVEISEEDIQKELDRRRPGQSKVVTQRREADRVHLLSGVYEGKTTGAPIAMVICNEDQRSINYDTLKDLFRPGHGDFTFYSKYGHRDHRGGGRQSGRETACRVAAGAVARKILEAEGVRIVAHAVEVAGIRAEKCDYETIESNPVRCADPDAAPAMEKAILDARGLRDSVGGIIQLEIHNLPPGLGDPVFGKLDARLVSAIMTIGAIKGVEVGSGFALARMRGSEANDAMADGRHVTNHHGGILGGISSGEPVILRIVVKPTASIASKQRTMDLQGNAVEVEVLGRHDPCIVPRAVPVVENMAALVILDAWEVQERINPEWRARPVPPCGDTDGKAKK
;
A
#
# COMPACT_ATOMS: atom_id res chain seq x y z
N MET A 1 9.51 -14.80 -3.40
CA MET A 1 8.60 -15.06 -4.56
C MET A 1 9.29 -16.00 -5.54
N ASN A 2 8.62 -17.07 -5.93
CA ASN A 2 9.17 -18.07 -6.86
C ASN A 2 8.74 -17.79 -8.31
N ILE A 3 9.49 -18.31 -9.27
CA ILE A 3 9.09 -18.35 -10.68
C ILE A 3 8.83 -19.81 -11.03
N VAL A 4 7.56 -20.20 -11.19
CA VAL A 4 7.17 -21.59 -11.44
C VAL A 4 6.99 -21.78 -12.93
N ILE A 5 7.89 -22.54 -13.55
CA ILE A 5 7.86 -22.86 -14.96
C ILE A 5 7.19 -24.22 -15.15
N PHE A 6 6.08 -24.21 -15.87
CA PHE A 6 5.27 -25.39 -16.15
C PHE A 6 4.80 -25.40 -17.60
N GLY A 7 4.25 -26.52 -18.02
CA GLY A 7 3.93 -26.75 -19.42
C GLY A 7 4.19 -28.18 -19.86
N GLN A 8 3.86 -28.44 -21.11
CA GLN A 8 3.85 -29.79 -21.64
C GLN A 8 5.25 -30.39 -21.75
N LYS A 9 5.31 -31.72 -21.92
CA LYS A 9 6.59 -32.36 -22.22
C LYS A 9 7.07 -31.89 -23.60
N GLY A 10 8.33 -31.48 -23.70
CA GLY A 10 8.90 -30.98 -24.97
C GLY A 10 8.87 -29.45 -25.14
N THR A 11 8.25 -28.69 -24.23
CA THR A 11 8.24 -27.21 -24.28
C THR A 11 9.54 -26.55 -23.80
N GLY A 12 10.56 -27.32 -23.44
CA GLY A 12 11.87 -26.77 -23.04
C GLY A 12 11.96 -26.23 -21.61
N LYS A 13 11.07 -26.63 -20.68
CA LYS A 13 11.04 -26.12 -19.30
C LYS A 13 12.39 -26.08 -18.58
N SER A 14 13.12 -27.20 -18.49
CA SER A 14 14.42 -27.23 -17.81
C SER A 14 15.48 -26.40 -18.56
N THR A 15 15.39 -26.30 -19.89
CA THR A 15 16.32 -25.52 -20.70
C THR A 15 16.08 -24.02 -20.54
N VAL A 16 14.85 -23.55 -20.76
CA VAL A 16 14.45 -22.14 -20.60
C VAL A 16 14.59 -21.71 -19.14
N GLY A 17 14.15 -22.56 -18.19
CA GLY A 17 14.26 -22.28 -16.77
C GLY A 17 15.71 -22.21 -16.28
N GLY A 18 16.58 -23.10 -16.76
CA GLY A 18 18.02 -23.05 -16.46
C GLY A 18 18.69 -21.79 -17.03
N ALA A 19 18.40 -21.45 -18.28
CA ALA A 19 18.93 -20.23 -18.91
C ALA A 19 18.44 -18.96 -18.19
N PHE A 20 17.15 -18.88 -17.86
CA PHE A 20 16.58 -17.78 -17.10
C PHE A 20 17.20 -17.64 -15.71
N ALA A 21 17.38 -18.76 -14.99
CA ALA A 21 18.01 -18.75 -13.68
C ALA A 21 19.48 -18.30 -13.75
N SER A 22 20.24 -18.78 -14.75
CA SER A 22 21.62 -18.35 -14.98
C SER A 22 21.72 -16.86 -15.28
N ALA A 23 20.78 -16.31 -16.06
CA ALA A 23 20.77 -14.89 -16.43
C ALA A 23 20.37 -13.98 -15.24
N THR A 24 19.60 -14.49 -14.29
CA THR A 24 19.08 -13.73 -13.13
C THR A 24 19.84 -13.98 -11.83
N GLY A 25 20.68 -15.01 -11.77
CA GLY A 25 21.38 -15.44 -10.56
C GLY A 25 20.48 -16.15 -9.54
N LEU A 26 19.28 -16.59 -9.95
CA LEU A 26 18.34 -17.29 -9.07
C LEU A 26 18.71 -18.79 -8.95
N ASN A 27 18.32 -19.38 -7.82
CA ASN A 27 18.48 -20.83 -7.64
C ASN A 27 17.47 -21.59 -8.51
N VAL A 28 17.85 -22.76 -9.01
CA VAL A 28 16.96 -23.67 -9.74
C VAL A 28 16.53 -24.81 -8.83
N PHE A 29 15.24 -25.13 -8.87
CA PHE A 29 14.67 -26.32 -8.27
C PHE A 29 13.90 -27.11 -9.33
N ASP A 30 14.52 -28.15 -9.88
CA ASP A 30 13.88 -29.04 -10.86
C ASP A 30 13.20 -30.20 -10.11
N THR A 31 11.87 -30.25 -10.15
CA THR A 31 11.11 -31.22 -9.37
C THR A 31 11.41 -32.66 -9.77
N ASP A 32 11.71 -32.93 -11.05
CA ASP A 32 12.01 -34.30 -11.50
C ASP A 32 13.36 -34.75 -10.91
N ALA A 33 14.38 -33.88 -10.91
CA ALA A 33 15.68 -34.17 -10.31
C ALA A 33 15.57 -34.40 -8.78
N GLU A 34 14.69 -33.65 -8.12
CA GLU A 34 14.48 -33.70 -6.68
C GLU A 34 13.69 -34.94 -6.26
N ILE A 35 12.74 -35.39 -7.08
CA ILE A 35 12.07 -36.69 -6.90
C ILE A 35 13.09 -37.84 -7.01
N GLU A 36 13.98 -37.80 -8.00
CA GLU A 36 15.03 -38.81 -8.18
C GLU A 36 16.03 -38.82 -7.01
N ALA A 37 16.44 -37.64 -6.53
CA ALA A 37 17.32 -37.50 -5.38
C ALA A 37 16.65 -37.98 -4.07
N LEU A 38 15.38 -37.63 -3.86
CA LEU A 38 14.59 -38.08 -2.71
C LEU A 38 14.41 -39.60 -2.72
N TYR A 39 14.08 -40.18 -3.88
CA TYR A 39 13.94 -41.62 -4.03
C TYR A 39 15.26 -42.35 -3.78
N ARG A 40 16.38 -41.83 -4.31
CA ARG A 40 17.71 -42.38 -4.04
C ARG A 40 18.06 -42.32 -2.56
N THR A 41 17.79 -41.20 -1.90
CA THR A 41 18.02 -41.03 -0.45
C THR A 41 17.22 -42.04 0.36
N ARG A 42 15.98 -42.33 -0.03
CA ARG A 42 15.09 -43.25 0.69
C ARG A 42 15.37 -44.73 0.44
N THR A 43 15.81 -45.08 -0.77
CA THR A 43 15.88 -46.49 -1.22
C THR A 43 17.30 -46.97 -1.52
N GLY A 44 18.26 -46.05 -1.62
CA GLY A 44 19.62 -46.33 -2.12
C GLY A 44 19.70 -46.53 -3.63
N LEU A 45 18.58 -46.48 -4.37
CA LEU A 45 18.54 -46.78 -5.80
C LEU A 45 18.51 -45.49 -6.64
N ALA A 46 19.46 -45.39 -7.59
CA ALA A 46 19.42 -44.37 -8.62
C ALA A 46 18.47 -44.81 -9.74
N LYS A 47 17.29 -44.19 -9.81
CA LYS A 47 16.28 -44.41 -10.85
C LYS A 47 15.78 -43.08 -11.36
N THR A 48 15.48 -43.03 -12.66
CA THR A 48 14.79 -41.89 -13.28
C THR A 48 13.33 -41.81 -12.83
N CYS A 49 12.68 -40.65 -12.92
CA CYS A 49 11.26 -40.52 -12.61
C CYS A 49 10.38 -41.56 -13.33
N ARG A 50 10.72 -41.91 -14.58
CA ARG A 50 10.03 -42.94 -15.37
C ARG A 50 10.18 -44.33 -14.76
N GLU A 51 11.37 -44.68 -14.29
CA GLU A 51 11.66 -45.97 -13.65
C GLU A 51 11.05 -46.04 -12.26
N ILE A 52 11.04 -44.93 -11.52
CA ILE A 52 10.36 -44.82 -10.22
C ILE A 52 8.87 -45.08 -10.43
N PHE A 53 8.21 -44.35 -11.35
CA PHE A 53 6.78 -44.51 -11.64
C PHE A 53 6.43 -45.95 -12.01
N ARG A 54 7.24 -46.62 -12.86
CA ARG A 54 7.05 -48.04 -13.19
C ARG A 54 7.24 -48.98 -12.02
N ALA A 55 8.16 -48.67 -11.10
CA ALA A 55 8.50 -49.53 -9.98
C ALA A 55 7.52 -49.43 -8.82
N VAL A 56 7.02 -48.23 -8.51
CA VAL A 56 6.15 -48.00 -7.33
C VAL A 56 4.68 -47.77 -7.69
N GLY A 57 4.36 -47.60 -8.97
CA GLY A 57 3.02 -47.27 -9.43
C GLY A 57 2.65 -45.80 -9.21
N GLU A 58 1.44 -45.43 -9.64
CA GLU A 58 1.03 -44.03 -9.70
C GLU A 58 0.86 -43.39 -8.32
N ALA A 59 0.07 -43.98 -7.42
CA ALA A 59 -0.28 -43.33 -6.15
C ALA A 59 0.96 -42.99 -5.28
N PRO A 60 1.96 -43.89 -5.10
CA PRO A 60 3.19 -43.55 -4.38
C PRO A 60 4.07 -42.53 -5.11
N PHE A 61 4.09 -42.54 -6.45
CA PHE A 61 4.79 -41.51 -7.21
C PHE A 61 4.15 -40.13 -7.04
N ARG A 62 2.81 -40.04 -7.06
CA ARG A 62 2.07 -38.80 -6.79
C ARG A 62 2.31 -38.28 -5.38
N ALA A 63 2.55 -39.15 -4.40
CA ALA A 63 2.93 -38.73 -3.06
C ALA A 63 4.32 -38.09 -3.04
N LEU A 64 5.29 -38.63 -3.80
CA LEU A 64 6.60 -38.01 -3.97
C LEU A 64 6.52 -36.66 -4.69
N GLU A 65 5.72 -36.56 -5.76
CA GLU A 65 5.46 -35.28 -6.45
C GLU A 65 4.89 -34.23 -5.49
N ARG A 66 3.92 -34.62 -4.64
CA ARG A 66 3.33 -33.71 -3.65
C ARG A 66 4.33 -33.23 -2.61
N GLU A 67 5.15 -34.13 -2.07
CA GLU A 67 6.18 -33.77 -1.10
C GLU A 67 7.21 -32.79 -1.70
N VAL A 68 7.68 -33.07 -2.92
CA VAL A 68 8.64 -32.21 -3.61
C VAL A 68 8.02 -30.87 -4.00
N ALA A 69 6.74 -30.84 -4.39
CA ALA A 69 6.02 -29.59 -4.67
C ALA A 69 5.89 -28.71 -3.43
N LEU A 70 5.59 -29.29 -2.25
CA LEU A 70 5.54 -28.55 -0.99
C LEU A 70 6.92 -28.01 -0.59
N ALA A 71 7.97 -28.81 -0.78
CA ALA A 71 9.34 -28.36 -0.55
C ALA A 71 9.75 -27.22 -1.50
N ALA A 72 9.31 -27.26 -2.76
CA ALA A 72 9.50 -26.17 -3.72
C ALA A 72 8.72 -24.91 -3.31
N ALA A 73 7.46 -25.06 -2.91
CA ALA A 73 6.59 -23.95 -2.51
C ALA A 73 7.12 -23.18 -1.29
N GLY A 74 7.78 -23.87 -0.35
CA GLY A 74 8.38 -23.25 0.83
C GLY A 74 9.70 -22.51 0.59
N ARG A 75 10.20 -22.45 -0.65
CA ARG A 75 11.41 -21.69 -0.99
C ARG A 75 11.10 -20.26 -1.36
N ASP A 76 12.15 -19.44 -1.30
CA ASP A 76 12.14 -18.07 -1.79
C ASP A 76 13.15 -17.88 -2.92
N PHE A 77 12.84 -16.95 -3.84
CA PHE A 77 13.73 -16.52 -4.92
C PHE A 77 14.28 -17.69 -5.74
N THR A 78 13.40 -18.63 -6.08
CA THR A 78 13.77 -19.87 -6.77
C THR A 78 12.97 -20.02 -8.06
N VAL A 79 13.65 -20.47 -9.12
CA VAL A 79 13.04 -20.93 -10.37
C VAL A 79 12.67 -22.40 -10.19
N VAL A 80 11.38 -22.66 -10.05
CA VAL A 80 10.83 -24.01 -9.87
C VAL A 80 10.44 -24.56 -11.23
N VAL A 81 11.17 -25.56 -11.72
CA VAL A 81 10.85 -26.25 -12.97
C VAL A 81 10.04 -27.49 -12.63
N THR A 82 8.80 -27.55 -13.12
CA THR A 82 7.88 -28.63 -12.78
C THR A 82 7.91 -29.79 -13.78
N GLY A 83 7.73 -31.00 -13.27
CA GLY A 83 7.46 -32.20 -14.07
C GLY A 83 6.14 -32.09 -14.84
N GLY A 84 6.06 -32.74 -15.99
CA GLY A 84 4.94 -32.59 -16.93
C GLY A 84 3.58 -33.10 -16.42
N GLY A 85 3.53 -33.82 -15.30
CA GLY A 85 2.30 -34.29 -14.66
C GLY A 85 2.00 -33.65 -13.31
N LEU A 86 2.97 -32.95 -12.71
CA LEU A 86 2.90 -32.46 -11.33
C LEU A 86 1.80 -31.41 -11.17
N MET A 87 1.67 -30.50 -12.13
CA MET A 87 0.69 -29.39 -12.08
C MET A 87 -0.77 -29.80 -12.36
N LEU A 88 -1.02 -31.05 -12.75
CA LEU A 88 -2.38 -31.56 -12.94
C LEU A 88 -3.07 -31.82 -11.59
N ASP A 89 -2.30 -32.16 -10.56
CA ASP A 89 -2.81 -32.33 -9.21
C ASP A 89 -3.22 -30.98 -8.59
N PRO A 90 -4.46 -30.84 -8.06
CA PRO A 90 -4.91 -29.58 -7.48
C PRO A 90 -4.15 -29.13 -6.23
N GLU A 91 -3.64 -30.06 -5.40
CA GLU A 91 -2.94 -29.72 -4.16
C GLU A 91 -1.55 -29.14 -4.46
N THR A 92 -0.78 -29.80 -5.33
CA THR A 92 0.53 -29.30 -5.78
C THR A 92 0.40 -27.94 -6.46
N ARG A 93 -0.59 -27.79 -7.34
CA ARG A 93 -0.84 -26.54 -8.07
C ARG A 93 -1.18 -25.41 -7.13
N ARG A 94 -2.02 -25.66 -6.11
CA ARG A 94 -2.35 -24.66 -5.09
C ARG A 94 -1.12 -24.27 -4.26
N ALA A 95 -0.31 -25.25 -3.86
CA ALA A 95 0.91 -25.00 -3.08
C ALA A 95 1.91 -24.13 -3.86
N LEU A 96 2.18 -24.48 -5.13
CA LEU A 96 3.14 -23.77 -5.97
C LEU A 96 2.66 -22.38 -6.41
N ARG A 97 1.34 -22.15 -6.49
CA ARG A 97 0.78 -20.85 -6.90
C ARG A 97 0.93 -19.77 -5.82
N LEU A 98 0.93 -20.14 -4.54
CA LEU A 98 1.00 -19.18 -3.45
C LEU A 98 2.38 -18.49 -3.44
N GLY A 99 2.40 -17.18 -3.74
CA GLY A 99 3.63 -16.39 -3.73
C GLY A 99 4.57 -16.70 -4.90
N ALA A 100 4.04 -17.07 -6.06
CA ALA A 100 4.81 -17.33 -7.28
C ALA A 100 4.24 -16.65 -8.52
N VAL A 101 5.09 -16.37 -9.51
CA VAL A 101 4.70 -16.07 -10.89
C VAL A 101 4.64 -17.39 -11.66
N MET A 102 3.47 -17.69 -12.22
CA MET A 102 3.19 -18.92 -12.94
C MET A 102 3.47 -18.72 -14.43
N VAL A 103 4.50 -19.41 -14.95
CA VAL A 103 4.95 -19.30 -16.34
C VAL A 103 4.60 -20.58 -17.09
N TYR A 104 3.65 -20.49 -18.01
CA TYR A 104 3.27 -21.59 -18.90
C TYR A 104 4.05 -21.54 -20.21
N LEU A 105 4.87 -22.55 -20.45
CA LEU A 105 5.54 -22.74 -21.73
C LEU A 105 4.66 -23.57 -22.66
N ARG A 106 4.44 -23.06 -23.87
CA ARG A 106 3.73 -23.75 -24.95
C ARG A 106 4.61 -23.90 -26.19
N ALA A 107 4.22 -24.79 -27.09
CA ALA A 107 4.75 -24.88 -28.45
C ALA A 107 3.68 -25.51 -29.35
N GLU A 108 3.82 -25.34 -30.67
CA GLU A 108 2.95 -26.00 -31.64
C GLU A 108 2.98 -27.54 -31.50
N GLU A 109 1.83 -28.18 -31.74
CA GLU A 109 1.62 -29.63 -31.57
C GLU A 109 2.64 -30.45 -32.36
N GLU A 110 2.95 -30.02 -33.58
CA GLU A 110 3.90 -30.66 -34.49
C GLU A 110 5.33 -30.62 -33.91
N VAL A 111 5.75 -29.47 -33.40
CA VAL A 111 7.06 -29.30 -32.76
C VAL A 111 7.15 -30.14 -31.48
N LEU A 112 6.07 -30.22 -30.70
CA LEU A 112 6.01 -31.07 -29.50
C LEU A 112 6.10 -32.55 -29.86
N TRP A 113 5.43 -32.98 -30.93
CA TRP A 113 5.49 -34.36 -31.43
C TRP A 113 6.92 -34.71 -31.84
N GLU A 114 7.55 -33.90 -32.69
CA GLU A 114 8.94 -34.09 -33.14
C GLU A 114 9.92 -34.19 -31.96
N ARG A 115 9.81 -33.27 -31.00
CA ARG A 115 10.65 -33.27 -29.79
C ARG A 115 10.40 -34.51 -28.92
N ALA A 116 9.15 -34.97 -28.82
CA ALA A 116 8.79 -36.15 -28.03
C ALA A 116 9.24 -37.47 -28.66
N THR A 117 9.26 -37.56 -30.00
CA THR A 117 9.63 -38.78 -30.75
C THR A 117 11.08 -38.79 -31.23
N LYS A 118 11.86 -37.74 -30.98
CA LYS A 118 13.28 -37.63 -31.39
C LYS A 118 14.14 -38.84 -31.03
N HIS A 119 13.83 -39.54 -29.95
CA HIS A 119 14.56 -40.71 -29.45
C HIS A 119 13.76 -42.02 -29.57
N GLY A 120 12.81 -42.07 -30.51
CA GLY A 120 11.88 -43.18 -30.69
C GLY A 120 10.51 -42.92 -30.05
N LEU A 121 9.51 -43.71 -30.45
CA LEU A 121 8.16 -43.64 -29.91
C LEU A 121 8.14 -44.16 -28.46
N PRO A 122 7.58 -43.41 -27.50
CA PRO A 122 7.29 -43.93 -26.18
C PRO A 122 6.35 -45.16 -26.25
N PRO A 123 6.53 -46.21 -25.42
CA PRO A 123 5.72 -47.44 -25.49
C PRO A 123 4.20 -47.25 -25.32
N TRP A 124 3.76 -46.15 -24.70
CA TRP A 124 2.34 -45.81 -24.56
C TRP A 124 1.75 -45.12 -25.81
N LEU A 125 2.62 -44.74 -26.76
CA LEU A 125 2.29 -44.18 -28.07
C LEU A 125 2.53 -45.20 -29.21
N GLU A 126 3.05 -46.39 -28.92
CA GLU A 126 3.19 -47.52 -29.86
C GLU A 126 1.84 -48.22 -30.08
N VAL A 127 0.84 -47.44 -30.50
CA VAL A 127 -0.51 -47.89 -30.84
C VAL A 127 -0.93 -47.24 -32.17
N PRO A 128 -1.89 -47.80 -32.93
CA PRO A 128 -2.28 -47.28 -34.25
C PRO A 128 -2.60 -45.77 -34.26
N ASP A 129 -3.25 -45.27 -33.20
CA ASP A 129 -3.65 -43.86 -33.08
C ASP A 129 -2.74 -43.06 -32.13
N GLY A 130 -1.47 -43.47 -31.98
CA GLY A 130 -0.55 -42.87 -31.00
C GLY A 130 -0.39 -41.35 -31.19
N ARG A 131 -0.30 -40.89 -32.43
CA ARG A 131 -0.17 -39.45 -32.74
C ARG A 131 -1.41 -38.65 -32.32
N ASP A 132 -2.59 -39.15 -32.65
CA ASP A 132 -3.85 -38.49 -32.31
C ASP A 132 -4.03 -38.43 -30.79
N ARG A 133 -3.67 -39.51 -30.07
CA ARG A 133 -3.67 -39.54 -28.59
C ARG A 133 -2.70 -38.54 -27.98
N PHE A 134 -1.53 -38.35 -28.58
CA PHE A 134 -0.57 -37.35 -28.11
C PHE A 134 -1.13 -35.94 -28.31
N GLN A 135 -1.70 -35.64 -29.48
CA GLN A 135 -2.30 -34.35 -29.78
C GLN A 135 -3.49 -34.05 -28.86
N GLU A 136 -4.38 -35.02 -28.64
CA GLU A 136 -5.51 -34.90 -27.70
C GLU A 136 -5.03 -34.62 -26.28
N GLN A 137 -4.03 -35.37 -25.80
CA GLN A 137 -3.43 -35.14 -24.48
C GLN A 137 -2.80 -33.75 -24.38
N THR A 138 -2.18 -33.28 -25.47
CA THR A 138 -1.60 -31.95 -25.56
C THR A 138 -2.68 -30.87 -25.47
N ARG A 139 -3.76 -30.97 -26.23
CA ARG A 139 -4.88 -30.01 -26.15
C ARG A 139 -5.50 -29.98 -24.77
N HIS A 140 -5.80 -31.15 -24.20
CA HIS A 140 -6.37 -31.26 -22.87
C HIS A 140 -5.49 -30.60 -21.79
N ARG A 141 -4.17 -30.80 -21.87
CA ARG A 141 -3.23 -30.19 -20.91
C ARG A 141 -3.12 -28.68 -21.09
N ASP A 142 -3.22 -28.15 -22.30
CA ASP A 142 -3.31 -26.69 -22.51
C ASP A 142 -4.58 -26.13 -21.87
N GLU A 143 -5.73 -26.73 -22.15
CA GLU A 143 -7.02 -26.32 -21.59
C GLU A 143 -7.03 -26.33 -20.06
N VAL A 144 -6.44 -27.36 -19.44
CA VAL A 144 -6.42 -27.50 -17.98
C VAL A 144 -5.36 -26.60 -17.32
N LEU A 145 -4.17 -26.46 -17.90
CA LEU A 145 -3.04 -25.82 -17.23
C LEU A 145 -2.90 -24.33 -17.56
N ARG A 146 -3.17 -23.92 -18.81
CA ARG A 146 -3.01 -22.53 -19.25
C ARG A 146 -3.81 -21.52 -18.41
N PRO A 147 -5.04 -21.79 -17.93
CA PRO A 147 -5.78 -20.85 -17.08
C PRO A 147 -5.10 -20.50 -15.75
N PHE A 148 -4.12 -21.28 -15.31
CA PHE A 148 -3.35 -21.02 -14.09
C PHE A 148 -2.05 -20.25 -14.34
N ALA A 149 -1.76 -19.93 -15.60
CA ALA A 149 -0.62 -19.14 -15.99
C ALA A 149 -0.88 -17.66 -15.74
N ASP A 150 0.13 -16.98 -15.21
CA ASP A 150 0.16 -15.53 -15.18
C ASP A 150 0.86 -15.02 -16.45
N LEU A 151 1.86 -15.76 -16.94
CA LEU A 151 2.58 -15.52 -18.18
C LEU A 151 2.53 -16.74 -19.09
N VAL A 152 2.37 -16.52 -20.40
CA VAL A 152 2.44 -17.58 -21.42
C VAL A 152 3.58 -17.27 -22.38
N LEU A 153 4.51 -18.22 -22.54
CA LEU A 153 5.66 -18.08 -23.44
C LEU A 153 5.62 -19.17 -24.51
N ASP A 154 5.66 -18.75 -25.77
CA ASP A 154 5.73 -19.65 -26.92
C ASP A 154 7.19 -20.04 -27.22
N THR A 155 7.46 -21.34 -27.26
CA THR A 155 8.81 -21.92 -27.40
C THR A 155 9.02 -22.63 -28.74
N THR A 156 8.17 -22.35 -29.73
CA THR A 156 8.14 -23.04 -31.02
C THR A 156 9.43 -22.85 -31.81
N SER A 157 9.90 -21.60 -31.99
CA SER A 157 10.92 -21.27 -32.99
C SER A 157 12.12 -20.45 -32.48
N ALA A 158 12.19 -20.15 -31.19
CA ALA A 158 13.26 -19.33 -30.61
C ALA A 158 14.30 -20.15 -29.84
N ALA A 159 15.54 -19.63 -29.77
CA ALA A 159 16.61 -20.24 -29.00
C ALA A 159 16.37 -20.07 -27.48
N PRO A 160 16.85 -20.99 -26.62
CA PRO A 160 16.63 -20.91 -25.17
C PRO A 160 17.10 -19.60 -24.53
N GLU A 161 18.19 -19.01 -25.02
CA GLU A 161 18.74 -17.75 -24.52
C GLU A 161 17.81 -16.57 -24.83
N GLU A 162 17.27 -16.50 -26.05
CA GLU A 162 16.29 -15.49 -26.47
C GLU A 162 14.97 -15.62 -25.70
N LEU A 163 14.52 -16.87 -25.49
CA LEU A 163 13.35 -17.17 -24.67
C LEU A 163 13.56 -16.78 -23.21
N ALA A 164 14.77 -16.95 -22.67
CA ALA A 164 15.10 -16.55 -21.32
C ALA A 164 15.13 -15.02 -21.15
N GLU A 165 15.62 -14.27 -22.14
CA GLU A 165 15.55 -12.80 -22.15
C GLU A 165 14.10 -12.31 -22.22
N THR A 166 13.30 -12.87 -23.14
CA THR A 166 11.87 -12.57 -23.24
C THR A 166 11.15 -12.87 -21.94
N LEU A 167 11.43 -14.03 -21.33
CA LEU A 167 10.86 -14.40 -20.03
C LEU A 167 11.26 -13.42 -18.93
N ARG A 168 12.50 -12.93 -18.94
CA ARG A 168 12.97 -11.94 -17.96
C ARG A 168 12.20 -10.63 -18.07
N ASP A 169 11.96 -10.16 -19.28
CA ASP A 169 11.22 -8.91 -19.48
C ASP A 169 9.76 -9.07 -19.04
N LEU A 170 9.11 -10.18 -19.43
CA LEU A 170 7.75 -10.51 -18.99
C LEU A 170 7.62 -10.68 -17.46
N VAL A 171 8.59 -11.36 -16.83
CA VAL A 171 8.61 -11.51 -15.37
C VAL A 171 8.87 -10.17 -14.69
N ALA A 172 9.73 -9.30 -15.25
CA ALA A 172 9.95 -7.97 -14.71
C ALA A 172 8.69 -7.10 -14.78
N GLU A 173 7.97 -7.14 -15.90
CA GLU A 173 6.66 -6.48 -16.06
C GLU A 173 5.64 -7.01 -15.05
N GLU A 174 5.50 -8.33 -14.93
CA GLU A 174 4.56 -8.95 -13.99
C GLU A 174 4.90 -8.63 -12.53
N LEU A 175 6.19 -8.64 -12.17
CA LEU A 175 6.64 -8.23 -10.84
C LEU A 175 6.37 -6.75 -10.58
N ALA A 176 6.50 -5.88 -11.58
CA ALA A 176 6.17 -4.46 -11.46
C ALA A 176 4.67 -4.23 -11.22
N VAL A 177 3.80 -5.02 -11.87
CA VAL A 177 2.34 -4.98 -11.65
C VAL A 177 1.96 -5.55 -10.28
N ARG A 178 2.65 -6.61 -9.83
CA ARG A 178 2.39 -7.27 -8.54
C ARG A 178 2.94 -6.55 -7.34
N GLN A 179 3.91 -5.67 -7.54
CA GLN A 179 4.47 -4.92 -6.44
C GLN A 179 3.35 -4.03 -5.87
N THR A 180 2.98 -4.25 -4.61
CA THR A 180 2.28 -3.23 -3.83
C THR A 180 3.28 -2.08 -3.67
N ALA A 181 3.33 -1.24 -4.68
CA ALA A 181 4.33 -0.21 -4.78
C ALA A 181 4.17 0.69 -3.55
N ALA A 182 5.27 1.05 -2.89
CA ALA A 182 5.25 1.80 -1.63
C ALA A 182 4.63 3.22 -1.76
N ASN A 183 4.26 3.61 -2.98
CA ASN A 183 3.49 4.81 -3.29
C ASN A 183 1.98 4.58 -3.47
N THR A 184 1.48 3.37 -3.22
CA THR A 184 0.06 3.01 -3.31
C THR A 184 -0.49 2.63 -1.94
N CYS A 185 -1.67 3.14 -1.60
CA CYS A 185 -2.38 2.85 -0.35
C CYS A 185 -3.83 2.44 -0.67
N GLY A 186 -4.34 1.44 0.07
CA GLY A 186 -5.70 0.89 -0.07
C GLY A 186 -5.75 -0.43 -0.85
N GLU A 187 -6.90 -1.12 -0.76
CA GLU A 187 -7.13 -2.42 -1.41
C GLU A 187 -8.14 -2.34 -2.56
N VAL A 188 -9.31 -1.75 -2.30
CA VAL A 188 -10.36 -1.48 -3.27
C VAL A 188 -10.26 -0.05 -3.77
N ILE A 189 -10.28 0.91 -2.85
CA ILE A 189 -10.03 2.32 -3.14
C ILE A 189 -8.54 2.54 -3.03
N ARG A 190 -7.87 2.60 -4.17
CA ARG A 190 -6.41 2.64 -4.25
C ARG A 190 -5.95 4.00 -4.70
N VAL A 191 -5.17 4.67 -3.86
CA VAL A 191 -4.48 5.92 -4.24
C VAL A 191 -3.02 5.63 -4.51
N THR A 192 -2.55 5.97 -5.70
CA THR A 192 -1.14 5.95 -6.08
C THR A 192 -0.64 7.37 -6.29
N THR A 193 0.38 7.80 -5.53
CA THR A 193 0.94 9.16 -5.69
C THR A 193 2.22 9.17 -6.53
N PHE A 194 2.52 10.29 -7.18
CA PHE A 194 3.74 10.52 -7.96
C PHE A 194 4.26 11.96 -7.88
N GLY A 195 5.51 12.15 -8.29
CA GLY A 195 6.19 13.43 -8.39
C GLY A 195 6.99 13.84 -7.15
N GLU A 196 7.89 14.80 -7.38
CA GLU A 196 8.81 15.35 -6.40
C GLU A 196 8.53 16.83 -6.14
N SER A 197 8.89 17.31 -4.94
CA SER A 197 8.70 18.72 -4.57
C SER A 197 9.33 19.75 -5.52
N HIS A 198 10.42 19.40 -6.19
CA HIS A 198 11.10 20.24 -7.18
C HIS A 198 11.06 19.62 -8.59
N GLY A 199 10.10 18.71 -8.82
CA GLY A 199 9.73 18.25 -10.15
C GLY A 199 8.77 19.23 -10.82
N LYS A 200 8.36 18.97 -12.07
CA LYS A 200 7.40 19.83 -12.80
C LYS A 200 6.01 19.84 -12.13
N ALA A 201 5.60 18.72 -11.57
CA ALA A 201 4.32 18.54 -10.92
C ALA A 201 4.37 17.40 -9.90
N VAL A 202 3.34 17.33 -9.07
CA VAL A 202 2.98 16.16 -8.27
C VAL A 202 1.58 15.70 -8.66
N GLY A 203 1.20 14.47 -8.35
CA GLY A 203 -0.13 13.99 -8.69
C GLY A 203 -0.53 12.70 -8.01
N ALA A 204 -1.78 12.32 -8.23
CA ALA A 204 -2.37 11.09 -7.73
C ALA A 204 -3.21 10.41 -8.80
N VAL A 205 -3.23 9.08 -8.78
CA VAL A 205 -4.23 8.27 -9.47
C VAL A 205 -5.06 7.60 -8.39
N LEU A 206 -6.37 7.85 -8.40
CA LEU A 206 -7.34 7.24 -7.51
C LEU A 206 -8.17 6.22 -8.30
N ASP A 207 -8.09 4.96 -7.90
CA ASP A 207 -8.76 3.83 -8.55
C ASP A 207 -9.81 3.20 -7.61
N GLY A 208 -10.78 2.50 -8.20
CA GLY A 208 -11.84 1.79 -7.50
C GLY A 208 -13.09 2.60 -7.17
N VAL A 209 -13.12 3.90 -7.51
CA VAL A 209 -14.30 4.75 -7.33
C VAL A 209 -15.39 4.34 -8.32
N ARG A 210 -16.60 4.09 -7.81
CA ARG A 210 -17.76 3.67 -8.63
C ARG A 210 -18.14 4.74 -9.66
N PRO A 211 -18.71 4.36 -10.82
CA PRO A 211 -19.26 5.32 -11.77
C PRO A 211 -20.48 6.06 -11.19
N GLY A 212 -20.69 7.30 -11.65
CA GLY A 212 -21.89 8.10 -11.35
C GLY A 212 -21.78 9.02 -10.14
N VAL A 213 -20.65 9.05 -9.43
CA VAL A 213 -20.40 9.99 -8.33
C VAL A 213 -20.17 11.39 -8.90
N GLU A 214 -20.93 12.37 -8.46
CA GLU A 214 -20.74 13.77 -8.87
C GLU A 214 -19.46 14.33 -8.24
N ILE A 215 -18.54 14.82 -9.07
CA ILE A 215 -17.26 15.37 -8.62
C ILE A 215 -16.74 16.42 -9.61
N SER A 216 -16.11 17.47 -9.07
CA SER A 216 -15.50 18.54 -9.84
C SER A 216 -14.12 18.89 -9.30
N GLU A 217 -13.31 19.61 -10.08
CA GLU A 217 -12.05 20.19 -9.60
C GLU A 217 -12.27 21.14 -8.42
N GLU A 218 -13.40 21.86 -8.40
CA GLU A 218 -13.76 22.81 -7.33
C GLU A 218 -13.97 22.11 -5.99
N ASP A 219 -14.57 20.92 -6.00
CA ASP A 219 -14.76 20.12 -4.78
C ASP A 219 -13.42 19.68 -4.19
N ILE A 220 -12.49 19.27 -5.05
CA ILE A 220 -11.14 18.87 -4.64
C ILE A 220 -10.33 20.09 -4.20
N GLN A 221 -10.49 21.23 -4.88
CA GLN A 221 -9.76 22.46 -4.61
C GLN A 221 -10.07 23.02 -3.22
N LYS A 222 -11.30 22.88 -2.70
CA LYS A 222 -11.66 23.29 -1.33
C LYS A 222 -10.74 22.67 -0.28
N GLU A 223 -10.49 21.37 -0.39
CA GLU A 223 -9.63 20.63 0.55
C GLU A 223 -8.15 20.96 0.33
N LEU A 224 -7.71 21.11 -0.92
CA LEU A 224 -6.35 21.55 -1.25
C LEU A 224 -6.06 22.94 -0.71
N ASP A 225 -7.02 23.86 -0.80
CA ASP A 225 -6.92 25.19 -0.26
C ASP A 225 -6.76 25.13 1.26
N ARG A 226 -7.54 24.32 1.99
CA ARG A 226 -7.37 24.13 3.45
C ARG A 226 -5.95 23.67 3.84
N ARG A 227 -5.26 22.90 2.99
CA ARG A 227 -3.88 22.41 3.20
C ARG A 227 -2.80 23.44 2.83
N ARG A 228 -3.12 24.36 1.92
CA ARG A 228 -2.17 25.18 1.18
C ARG A 228 -1.28 26.00 2.12
N PRO A 229 0.03 26.13 1.82
CA PRO A 229 0.89 27.05 2.56
C PRO A 229 0.46 28.52 2.37
N GLY A 230 0.94 29.41 3.25
CA GLY A 230 0.83 30.86 3.07
C GLY A 230 -0.52 31.47 3.45
N GLN A 231 -1.43 30.70 4.06
CA GLN A 231 -2.74 31.20 4.51
C GLN A 231 -2.66 32.12 5.74
N SER A 232 -1.62 31.95 6.57
CA SER A 232 -1.52 32.66 7.84
C SER A 232 -0.06 32.87 8.26
N LYS A 233 0.13 33.64 9.35
CA LYS A 233 1.46 33.89 9.90
C LYS A 233 2.06 32.67 10.62
N VAL A 234 1.29 31.63 10.91
CA VAL A 234 1.79 30.44 11.63
C VAL A 234 2.27 29.31 10.69
N VAL A 235 2.07 29.47 9.38
CA VAL A 235 2.56 28.56 8.33
C VAL A 235 3.58 29.24 7.42
N THR A 236 4.26 28.46 6.59
CA THR A 236 5.27 28.92 5.63
C THR A 236 4.65 29.90 4.62
N GLN A 237 5.39 30.95 4.26
CA GLN A 237 4.94 32.01 3.36
C GLN A 237 5.12 31.66 1.86
N ARG A 238 5.11 30.38 1.50
CA ARG A 238 5.11 29.98 0.08
C ARG A 238 3.76 30.29 -0.55
N ARG A 239 3.76 30.67 -1.82
CA ARG A 239 2.54 30.93 -2.60
C ARG A 239 2.44 29.89 -3.71
N GLU A 240 2.06 28.68 -3.32
CA GLU A 240 1.69 27.64 -4.28
C GLU A 240 0.16 27.66 -4.36
N ALA A 241 -0.43 27.81 -5.54
CA ALA A 241 -1.89 27.86 -5.70
C ALA A 241 -2.55 26.48 -5.52
N ASP A 242 -1.77 25.40 -5.61
CA ASP A 242 -2.21 24.01 -5.51
C ASP A 242 -3.40 23.70 -6.41
N ARG A 243 -3.37 24.24 -7.64
CA ARG A 243 -4.41 24.00 -8.64
C ARG A 243 -4.38 22.55 -9.11
N VAL A 244 -5.49 21.86 -8.91
CA VAL A 244 -5.68 20.49 -9.40
C VAL A 244 -6.23 20.50 -10.82
N HIS A 245 -5.72 19.57 -11.63
CA HIS A 245 -6.24 19.26 -12.95
C HIS A 245 -6.65 17.79 -13.03
N LEU A 246 -7.91 17.52 -13.37
CA LEU A 246 -8.42 16.18 -13.65
C LEU A 246 -8.06 15.78 -15.08
N LEU A 247 -7.34 14.67 -15.22
CA LEU A 247 -6.86 14.17 -16.51
C LEU A 247 -7.68 12.99 -17.04
N SER A 248 -8.33 12.24 -16.15
CA SER A 248 -9.13 11.06 -16.50
C SER A 248 -10.17 10.75 -15.43
N GLY A 249 -11.01 9.74 -15.69
CA GLY A 249 -11.91 9.16 -14.69
C GLY A 249 -13.18 9.96 -14.43
N VAL A 250 -13.28 11.20 -14.93
CA VAL A 250 -14.46 12.07 -14.81
C VAL A 250 -14.92 12.54 -16.19
N TYR A 251 -16.22 12.44 -16.46
CA TYR A 251 -16.87 12.92 -17.68
C TYR A 251 -18.21 13.55 -17.31
N GLU A 252 -18.49 14.74 -17.85
CA GLU A 252 -19.72 15.52 -17.55
C GLU A 252 -20.00 15.69 -16.04
N GLY A 253 -18.94 15.91 -15.25
CA GLY A 253 -19.03 16.13 -13.79
C GLY A 253 -19.29 14.85 -12.97
N LYS A 254 -19.21 13.66 -13.59
CA LYS A 254 -19.42 12.38 -12.92
C LYS A 254 -18.26 11.43 -13.11
N THR A 255 -17.97 10.62 -12.10
CA THR A 255 -17.00 9.54 -12.21
C THR A 255 -17.46 8.50 -13.22
N THR A 256 -16.51 7.92 -13.94
CA THR A 256 -16.76 6.95 -15.01
C THR A 256 -16.57 5.50 -14.57
N GLY A 257 -16.06 5.28 -13.35
CA GLY A 257 -15.60 3.97 -12.88
C GLY A 257 -14.16 3.63 -13.28
N ALA A 258 -13.58 4.38 -14.22
CA ALA A 258 -12.16 4.30 -14.57
C ALA A 258 -11.29 5.12 -13.58
N PRO A 259 -9.97 4.88 -13.53
CA PRO A 259 -9.06 5.61 -12.65
C PRO A 259 -9.13 7.14 -12.84
N ILE A 260 -9.20 7.86 -11.73
CA ILE A 260 -9.21 9.33 -11.68
C ILE A 260 -7.76 9.80 -11.52
N ALA A 261 -7.17 10.29 -12.60
CA ALA A 261 -5.84 10.88 -12.58
C ALA A 261 -5.91 12.40 -12.31
N MET A 262 -5.10 12.86 -11.37
CA MET A 262 -5.01 14.24 -10.90
C MET A 262 -3.57 14.74 -10.98
N VAL A 263 -3.36 15.95 -11.46
CA VAL A 263 -2.05 16.62 -11.49
C VAL A 263 -2.12 18.00 -10.86
N ILE A 264 -1.09 18.36 -10.10
CA ILE A 264 -0.88 19.67 -9.48
C ILE A 264 0.50 20.19 -9.88
N CYS A 265 0.55 21.28 -10.64
CA CYS A 265 1.80 21.89 -11.11
C CYS A 265 2.55 22.60 -9.97
N ASN A 266 3.88 22.54 -10.01
CA ASN A 266 4.74 23.20 -9.02
C ASN A 266 5.22 24.56 -9.57
N GLU A 267 4.73 25.68 -9.03
CA GLU A 267 4.95 27.03 -9.60
C GLU A 267 6.07 27.87 -8.92
N ASP A 268 6.32 27.72 -7.61
CA ASP A 268 7.26 28.56 -6.84
C ASP A 268 8.50 27.76 -6.37
N GLN A 269 9.22 27.16 -7.32
CA GLN A 269 10.44 26.39 -7.01
C GLN A 269 11.68 27.30 -6.98
N ARG A 270 12.30 27.43 -5.81
CA ARG A 270 13.57 28.15 -5.62
C ARG A 270 14.69 27.20 -5.22
N SER A 271 15.29 26.54 -6.20
CA SER A 271 16.34 25.54 -5.97
C SER A 271 17.62 26.12 -5.35
N ILE A 272 17.96 27.38 -5.67
CA ILE A 272 19.20 28.08 -5.26
C ILE A 272 19.43 28.12 -3.74
N ASN A 273 18.35 28.08 -2.93
CA ASN A 273 18.48 28.15 -1.47
C ASN A 273 18.89 26.81 -0.81
N TYR A 274 18.96 25.72 -1.58
CA TYR A 274 19.21 24.37 -1.05
C TYR A 274 20.56 23.78 -1.45
N ASP A 275 21.34 24.45 -2.31
CA ASP A 275 22.63 23.94 -2.80
C ASP A 275 23.65 23.76 -1.67
N THR A 276 23.56 24.58 -0.62
CA THR A 276 24.41 24.47 0.59
C THR A 276 24.14 23.20 1.41
N LEU A 277 23.05 22.49 1.14
CA LEU A 277 22.63 21.28 1.86
C LEU A 277 22.94 20.00 1.08
N LYS A 278 23.49 20.11 -0.13
CA LYS A 278 23.73 18.99 -1.04
C LYS A 278 24.54 17.86 -0.39
N ASP A 279 25.58 18.23 0.34
CA ASP A 279 26.54 17.29 0.91
C ASP A 279 26.29 17.04 2.41
N LEU A 280 25.17 17.53 2.96
CA LEU A 280 24.85 17.48 4.39
C LEU A 280 23.59 16.66 4.67
N PHE A 281 23.52 15.99 5.82
CA PHE A 281 22.28 15.40 6.31
C PHE A 281 21.59 16.37 7.27
N ARG A 282 20.36 16.81 7.02
CA ARG A 282 19.69 17.72 7.96
C ARG A 282 19.19 16.94 9.18
N PRO A 283 19.45 17.42 10.42
CA PRO A 283 18.90 16.80 11.62
C PRO A 283 17.38 16.70 11.55
N GLY A 284 16.84 15.53 11.90
CA GLY A 284 15.40 15.28 11.89
C GLY A 284 14.75 15.12 10.51
N HIS A 285 15.49 15.16 9.41
CA HIS A 285 15.01 14.79 8.06
C HIS A 285 15.42 13.36 7.69
N GLY A 286 14.82 12.82 6.62
CA GLY A 286 15.20 11.51 6.07
C GLY A 286 16.39 11.57 5.11
N ASP A 287 17.21 12.63 5.13
CA ASP A 287 18.34 12.78 4.20
C ASP A 287 19.31 11.61 4.29
N PHE A 288 19.72 11.24 5.51
CA PHE A 288 20.61 10.11 5.76
C PHE A 288 19.96 8.78 5.36
N THR A 289 18.71 8.56 5.75
CA THR A 289 18.03 7.28 5.49
C THR A 289 17.75 7.07 4.00
N PHE A 290 17.41 8.13 3.25
CA PHE A 290 17.26 8.04 1.79
C PHE A 290 18.59 7.80 1.09
N TYR A 291 19.65 8.49 1.50
CA TYR A 291 20.98 8.26 0.96
C TYR A 291 21.47 6.83 1.23
N SER A 292 21.31 6.35 2.46
CA SER A 292 21.69 4.97 2.84
C SER A 292 20.85 3.92 2.10
N LYS A 293 19.58 4.21 1.80
CA LYS A 293 18.69 3.28 1.08
C LYS A 293 18.94 3.24 -0.43
N TYR A 294 19.16 4.40 -1.06
CA TYR A 294 19.17 4.53 -2.52
C TYR A 294 20.53 4.94 -3.11
N GLY A 295 21.54 5.22 -2.26
CA GLY A 295 22.84 5.75 -2.67
C GLY A 295 22.83 7.22 -3.10
N HIS A 296 21.65 7.85 -3.21
CA HIS A 296 21.47 9.24 -3.59
C HIS A 296 20.20 9.82 -2.96
N ARG A 297 20.08 11.16 -2.95
CA ARG A 297 18.90 11.88 -2.46
C ARG A 297 18.67 13.16 -3.23
N ASP A 298 17.43 13.60 -3.33
CA ASP A 298 17.12 14.95 -3.79
C ASP A 298 17.22 15.94 -2.63
N HIS A 299 18.34 16.66 -2.57
CA HIS A 299 18.62 17.68 -1.58
C HIS A 299 17.75 18.94 -1.75
N ARG A 300 17.11 19.12 -2.93
CA ARG A 300 16.23 20.26 -3.22
C ARG A 300 14.88 20.02 -2.53
N GLY A 301 14.78 20.43 -1.27
CA GLY A 301 13.54 20.35 -0.48
C GLY A 301 13.02 18.94 -0.15
N GLY A 302 13.87 17.91 -0.27
CA GLY A 302 13.57 16.54 0.13
C GLY A 302 12.86 15.68 -0.92
N GLY A 303 12.75 16.13 -2.18
CA GLY A 303 12.23 15.31 -3.27
C GLY A 303 10.89 14.66 -2.95
N ARG A 304 10.86 13.32 -2.93
CA ARG A 304 9.68 12.49 -2.68
C ARG A 304 9.21 12.43 -1.22
N GLN A 305 10.09 12.63 -0.24
CA GLN A 305 9.73 12.66 1.20
C GLN A 305 9.25 14.04 1.67
N SER A 306 9.12 15.00 0.76
CA SER A 306 8.66 16.34 1.06
C SER A 306 7.18 16.35 1.42
N GLY A 307 6.78 17.28 2.31
CA GLY A 307 5.37 17.57 2.58
C GLY A 307 4.59 18.04 1.34
N ARG A 308 5.25 18.33 0.20
CA ARG A 308 4.55 18.55 -1.07
C ARG A 308 3.67 17.37 -1.47
N GLU A 309 4.14 16.14 -1.24
CA GLU A 309 3.46 14.91 -1.62
C GLU A 309 2.07 14.78 -0.98
N THR A 310 1.84 15.38 0.20
CA THR A 310 0.52 15.34 0.84
C THR A 310 -0.57 16.09 0.08
N ALA A 311 -0.23 16.91 -0.92
CA ALA A 311 -1.21 17.53 -1.81
C ALA A 311 -1.96 16.45 -2.61
N CYS A 312 -1.23 15.43 -3.05
CA CYS A 312 -1.77 14.29 -3.78
C CYS A 312 -2.74 13.48 -2.91
N ARG A 313 -2.39 13.32 -1.63
CA ARG A 313 -3.23 12.64 -0.63
C ARG A 313 -4.52 13.40 -0.37
N VAL A 314 -4.43 14.72 -0.19
CA VAL A 314 -5.60 15.59 -0.01
C VAL A 314 -6.47 15.59 -1.26
N ALA A 315 -5.89 15.67 -2.45
CA ALA A 315 -6.65 15.64 -3.70
C ALA A 315 -7.48 14.36 -3.86
N ALA A 316 -6.85 13.20 -3.64
CA ALA A 316 -7.54 11.92 -3.70
C ALA A 316 -8.53 11.73 -2.55
N GLY A 317 -8.16 12.12 -1.33
CA GLY A 317 -9.03 12.01 -0.17
C GLY A 317 -10.25 12.92 -0.24
N ALA A 318 -10.20 14.04 -0.96
CA ALA A 318 -11.35 14.92 -1.15
C ALA A 318 -12.49 14.21 -1.90
N VAL A 319 -12.14 13.36 -2.87
CA VAL A 319 -13.12 12.49 -3.57
C VAL A 319 -13.73 11.49 -2.58
N ALA A 320 -12.90 10.81 -1.78
CA ALA A 320 -13.38 9.85 -0.81
C ALA A 320 -14.26 10.49 0.27
N ARG A 321 -13.86 11.67 0.75
CA ARG A 321 -14.58 12.48 1.72
C ARG A 321 -15.95 12.87 1.19
N LYS A 322 -16.05 13.37 -0.06
CA LYS A 322 -17.33 13.75 -0.67
C LYS A 322 -18.31 12.57 -0.74
N ILE A 323 -17.81 11.37 -1.06
CA ILE A 323 -18.63 10.15 -1.09
C ILE A 323 -19.14 9.80 0.31
N LEU A 324 -18.26 9.84 1.32
CA LEU A 324 -18.61 9.53 2.71
C LEU A 324 -19.57 10.56 3.33
N GLU A 325 -19.42 11.84 2.99
CA GLU A 325 -20.33 12.91 3.43
C GLU A 325 -21.75 12.69 2.88
N ALA A 326 -21.87 12.20 1.64
CA ALA A 326 -23.17 11.83 1.06
C ALA A 326 -23.83 10.64 1.80
N GLU A 327 -23.02 9.77 2.44
CA GLU A 327 -23.47 8.68 3.32
C GLU A 327 -23.70 9.16 4.78
N GLY A 328 -23.54 10.45 5.06
CA GLY A 328 -23.76 11.05 6.38
C GLY A 328 -22.58 10.95 7.36
N VAL A 329 -21.44 10.42 6.91
CA VAL A 329 -20.21 10.34 7.70
C VAL A 329 -19.57 11.72 7.78
N ARG A 330 -19.23 12.16 9.00
CA ARG A 330 -18.56 13.44 9.24
C ARG A 330 -17.16 13.19 9.77
N ILE A 331 -16.14 13.66 9.04
CA ILE A 331 -14.72 13.57 9.42
C ILE A 331 -14.21 14.96 9.78
N VAL A 332 -13.71 15.12 11.00
CA VAL A 332 -13.19 16.40 11.51
C VAL A 332 -11.87 16.16 12.22
N ALA A 333 -10.89 17.02 11.98
CA ALA A 333 -9.69 17.07 12.81
C ALA A 333 -9.37 18.50 13.24
N HIS A 334 -8.73 18.63 14.40
CA HIS A 334 -8.31 19.93 14.93
C HIS A 334 -7.12 19.79 15.87
N ALA A 335 -6.40 20.88 16.08
CA ALA A 335 -5.37 20.95 17.10
C ALA A 335 -6.01 20.85 18.49
N VAL A 336 -5.40 20.03 19.36
CA VAL A 336 -5.75 19.93 20.79
C VAL A 336 -4.57 20.26 21.70
N GLU A 337 -3.35 20.29 21.16
CA GLU A 337 -2.17 20.80 21.86
C GLU A 337 -1.19 21.40 20.85
N VAL A 338 -0.62 22.57 21.15
CA VAL A 338 0.51 23.13 20.40
C VAL A 338 1.50 23.76 21.38
N ALA A 339 2.79 23.44 21.24
CA ALA A 339 3.84 23.94 22.13
C ALA A 339 3.56 23.71 23.64
N GLY A 340 2.87 22.62 23.99
CA GLY A 340 2.47 22.29 25.37
C GLY A 340 1.21 23.00 25.87
N ILE A 341 0.64 23.92 25.09
CA ILE A 341 -0.63 24.59 25.41
C ILE A 341 -1.77 23.68 24.97
N ARG A 342 -2.62 23.27 25.90
CA ARG A 342 -3.73 22.34 25.67
C ARG A 342 -5.06 23.06 25.48
N ALA A 343 -5.89 22.53 24.60
CA ALA A 343 -7.30 22.87 24.51
C ALA A 343 -8.08 22.21 25.67
N GLU A 344 -9.02 22.93 26.25
CA GLU A 344 -9.93 22.44 27.30
C GLU A 344 -11.39 22.43 26.84
N LYS A 345 -11.71 23.20 25.80
CA LYS A 345 -13.05 23.31 25.19
C LYS A 345 -13.04 22.81 23.76
N CYS A 346 -14.23 22.56 23.22
CA CYS A 346 -14.42 22.19 21.82
C CYS A 346 -15.65 22.90 21.24
N ASP A 347 -15.41 23.79 20.28
CA ASP A 347 -16.37 24.43 19.41
C ASP A 347 -15.90 24.27 17.96
N TYR A 348 -16.54 23.35 17.24
CA TYR A 348 -16.18 22.98 15.87
C TYR A 348 -16.23 24.16 14.89
N GLU A 349 -17.08 25.15 15.12
CA GLU A 349 -17.22 26.31 14.24
C GLU A 349 -15.97 27.19 14.22
N THR A 350 -15.16 27.10 15.27
CA THR A 350 -13.94 27.92 15.41
C THR A 350 -12.74 27.33 14.67
N ILE A 351 -12.77 26.06 14.25
CA ILE A 351 -11.61 25.36 13.66
C ILE A 351 -11.09 26.10 12.43
N GLU A 352 -11.95 26.46 11.49
CA GLU A 352 -11.52 27.17 10.26
C GLU A 352 -11.37 28.68 10.48
N SER A 353 -11.86 29.23 11.60
CA SER A 353 -11.84 30.66 11.88
C SER A 353 -10.52 31.15 12.48
N ASN A 354 -9.62 30.26 12.87
CA ASN A 354 -8.34 30.59 13.49
C ASN A 354 -7.16 29.89 12.80
N PRO A 355 -5.96 30.50 12.83
CA PRO A 355 -4.83 30.03 12.02
C PRO A 355 -4.18 28.75 12.55
N VAL A 356 -4.47 28.35 13.80
CA VAL A 356 -3.92 27.12 14.40
C VAL A 356 -4.86 25.92 14.27
N ARG A 357 -6.07 26.12 13.74
CA ARG A 357 -7.12 25.10 13.61
C ARG A 357 -7.45 24.40 14.92
N CYS A 358 -7.51 25.16 16.00
CA CYS A 358 -7.93 24.66 17.31
C CYS A 358 -9.44 24.88 17.47
N ALA A 359 -10.16 23.91 18.04
CA ALA A 359 -11.59 24.05 18.36
C ALA A 359 -11.84 24.82 19.67
N ASP A 360 -10.78 25.22 20.39
CA ASP A 360 -10.89 26.01 21.62
C ASP A 360 -10.54 27.48 21.33
N PRO A 361 -11.52 28.40 21.30
CA PRO A 361 -11.28 29.81 21.00
C PRO A 361 -10.44 30.52 22.08
N ASP A 362 -10.36 29.98 23.30
CA ASP A 362 -9.57 30.56 24.39
C ASP A 362 -8.10 30.11 24.30
N ALA A 363 -7.87 28.85 23.92
CA ALA A 363 -6.52 28.31 23.76
C ALA A 363 -5.87 28.75 22.44
N ALA A 364 -6.65 28.95 21.37
CA ALA A 364 -6.14 29.25 20.03
C ALA A 364 -5.19 30.48 19.98
N PRO A 365 -5.48 31.63 20.62
CA PRO A 365 -4.59 32.78 20.63
C PRO A 365 -3.25 32.51 21.34
N ALA A 366 -3.28 31.72 22.42
CA ALA A 366 -2.08 31.35 23.16
C ALA A 366 -1.19 30.40 22.34
N MET A 367 -1.80 29.42 21.67
CA MET A 367 -1.13 28.53 20.72
C MET A 367 -0.52 29.32 19.56
N GLU A 368 -1.27 30.24 18.95
CA GLU A 368 -0.76 31.11 17.87
C GLU A 368 0.45 31.92 18.34
N LYS A 369 0.36 32.56 19.51
CA LYS A 369 1.47 33.32 20.08
C LYS A 369 2.71 32.44 20.27
N ALA A 370 2.56 31.23 20.82
CA ALA A 370 3.68 30.33 21.03
C ALA A 370 4.39 29.92 19.72
N ILE A 371 3.62 29.72 18.63
CA ILE A 371 4.20 29.45 17.30
C ILE A 371 4.99 30.67 16.79
N LEU A 372 4.44 31.88 16.96
CA LEU A 372 5.10 33.12 16.53
C LEU A 372 6.36 33.41 17.34
N ASP A 373 6.34 33.13 18.65
CA ASP A 373 7.49 33.25 19.55
C ASP A 373 8.60 32.27 19.12
N ALA A 374 8.26 31.00 18.87
CA ALA A 374 9.22 30.00 18.34
C ALA A 374 9.84 30.44 17.02
N ARG A 375 9.04 30.99 16.09
CA ARG A 375 9.54 31.56 14.83
C ARG A 375 10.50 32.72 15.07
N GLY A 376 10.19 33.62 16.02
CA GLY A 376 11.07 34.73 16.40
C GLY A 376 12.41 34.26 16.97
N LEU A 377 12.40 33.13 17.66
CA LEU A 377 13.59 32.42 18.15
C LEU A 377 14.29 31.57 17.09
N ARG A 378 13.88 31.66 15.81
CA ARG A 378 14.40 30.86 14.69
C ARG A 378 14.24 29.34 14.90
N ASP A 379 13.25 28.93 15.69
CA ASP A 379 12.95 27.56 16.08
C ASP A 379 11.53 27.12 15.63
N SER A 380 11.09 25.94 16.03
CA SER A 380 9.79 25.35 15.71
C SER A 380 9.17 24.60 16.89
N VAL A 381 7.87 24.33 16.81
CA VAL A 381 7.11 23.61 17.82
C VAL A 381 6.24 22.52 17.20
N GLY A 382 6.00 21.46 17.97
CA GLY A 382 5.10 20.37 17.62
C GLY A 382 3.72 20.54 18.25
N GLY A 383 2.94 19.48 18.24
CA GLY A 383 1.62 19.46 18.87
C GLY A 383 0.88 18.13 18.69
N ILE A 384 -0.39 18.14 19.05
CA ILE A 384 -1.30 17.00 18.97
C ILE A 384 -2.53 17.42 18.19
N ILE A 385 -2.90 16.61 17.20
CA ILE A 385 -4.16 16.71 16.45
C ILE A 385 -5.12 15.66 16.98
N GLN A 386 -6.38 16.01 17.21
CA GLN A 386 -7.46 15.05 17.39
C GLN A 386 -8.20 14.87 16.07
N LEU A 387 -8.44 13.63 15.68
CA LEU A 387 -9.29 13.25 14.55
C LEU A 387 -10.52 12.54 15.10
N GLU A 388 -11.69 12.96 14.64
CA GLU A 388 -12.98 12.39 14.97
C GLU A 388 -13.73 12.01 13.70
N ILE A 389 -14.29 10.79 13.68
CA ILE A 389 -15.13 10.29 12.59
C ILE A 389 -16.48 9.92 13.20
N HIS A 390 -17.49 10.74 12.91
CA HIS A 390 -18.85 10.57 13.42
C HIS A 390 -19.73 9.86 12.41
N ASN A 391 -20.82 9.29 12.92
CA ASN A 391 -21.85 8.58 12.14
C ASN A 391 -21.28 7.41 11.32
N LEU A 392 -20.18 6.82 11.78
CA LEU A 392 -19.63 5.63 11.16
C LEU A 392 -20.48 4.42 11.59
N PRO A 393 -21.09 3.66 10.67
CA PRO A 393 -21.85 2.47 11.03
C PRO A 393 -20.95 1.40 11.68
N PRO A 394 -21.50 0.56 12.57
CA PRO A 394 -20.78 -0.58 13.12
C PRO A 394 -20.48 -1.62 12.02
N GLY A 395 -19.30 -2.24 12.06
CA GLY A 395 -18.96 -3.34 11.16
C GLY A 395 -17.91 -3.05 10.09
N LEU A 396 -17.22 -1.91 10.13
CA LEU A 396 -16.11 -1.61 9.22
C LEU A 396 -14.77 -2.07 9.78
N GLY A 397 -13.96 -2.72 8.95
CA GLY A 397 -12.67 -3.29 9.31
C GLY A 397 -12.70 -4.80 9.45
N ASP A 398 -11.52 -5.40 9.57
CA ASP A 398 -11.34 -6.85 9.58
C ASP A 398 -10.67 -7.32 10.89
N PRO A 399 -10.82 -8.61 11.26
CA PRO A 399 -10.05 -9.15 12.36
C PRO A 399 -8.56 -9.29 12.01
N VAL A 400 -7.73 -9.50 13.04
CA VAL A 400 -6.30 -9.83 12.94
C VAL A 400 -5.44 -8.74 12.25
N PHE A 401 -5.26 -8.77 10.93
CA PHE A 401 -4.31 -7.91 10.20
C PHE A 401 -4.98 -6.75 9.44
N GLY A 402 -6.28 -6.86 9.12
CA GLY A 402 -7.03 -5.79 8.42
C GLY A 402 -7.83 -4.90 9.37
N LYS A 403 -7.43 -4.85 10.65
CA LYS A 403 -8.13 -4.05 11.67
C LYS A 403 -8.20 -2.59 11.29
N LEU A 404 -9.36 -1.96 11.51
CA LEU A 404 -9.63 -0.58 11.13
C LEU A 404 -8.68 0.40 11.81
N ASP A 405 -8.41 0.20 13.11
CA ASP A 405 -7.44 1.00 13.87
C ASP A 405 -6.03 0.86 13.30
N ALA A 406 -5.60 -0.36 12.97
CA ALA A 406 -4.30 -0.60 12.34
C ALA A 406 -4.19 0.08 10.95
N ARG A 407 -5.25 0.02 10.13
CA ARG A 407 -5.30 0.66 8.81
C ARG A 407 -5.25 2.19 8.94
N LEU A 408 -6.05 2.77 9.83
CA LEU A 408 -6.06 4.21 10.09
C LEU A 408 -4.71 4.68 10.66
N VAL A 409 -4.19 4.01 11.69
CA VAL A 409 -2.89 4.33 12.30
C VAL A 409 -1.77 4.23 11.26
N SER A 410 -1.75 3.17 10.45
CA SER A 410 -0.76 3.01 9.38
C SER A 410 -0.81 4.17 8.38
N ALA A 411 -2.02 4.48 7.86
CA ALA A 411 -2.23 5.57 6.93
C ALA A 411 -1.77 6.92 7.52
N ILE A 412 -2.13 7.21 8.76
CA ILE A 412 -1.76 8.45 9.45
C ILE A 412 -0.25 8.51 9.76
N MET A 413 0.37 7.41 10.18
CA MET A 413 1.81 7.34 10.46
C MET A 413 2.68 7.52 9.22
N THR A 414 2.12 7.33 8.02
CA THR A 414 2.82 7.63 6.75
C THR A 414 2.90 9.12 6.44
N ILE A 415 2.18 9.97 7.17
CA ILE A 415 2.25 11.43 7.04
C ILE A 415 3.57 11.91 7.66
N GLY A 416 4.27 12.81 6.96
CA GLY A 416 5.54 13.35 7.43
C GLY A 416 5.41 13.96 8.84
N ALA A 417 6.43 13.72 9.66
CA ALA A 417 6.55 14.23 11.04
C ALA A 417 5.56 13.68 12.09
N ILE A 418 4.68 12.74 11.73
CA ILE A 418 3.89 12.01 12.72
C ILE A 418 4.78 10.99 13.44
N LYS A 419 4.74 10.98 14.78
CA LYS A 419 5.59 10.12 15.62
C LYS A 419 4.82 9.21 16.57
N GLY A 420 3.51 9.37 16.69
CA GLY A 420 2.66 8.50 17.50
C GLY A 420 1.19 8.74 17.18
N VAL A 421 0.38 7.70 17.36
CA VAL A 421 -1.08 7.76 17.24
C VAL A 421 -1.67 6.99 18.41
N GLU A 422 -2.65 7.58 19.09
CA GLU A 422 -3.47 6.94 20.10
C GLU A 422 -4.88 6.69 19.54
N VAL A 423 -5.52 5.60 19.94
CA VAL A 423 -6.93 5.28 19.64
C VAL A 423 -7.74 5.42 20.92
N GLY A 424 -8.85 6.15 20.87
CA GLY A 424 -9.74 6.39 22.01
C GLY A 424 -9.02 7.03 23.18
N SER A 425 -9.10 6.38 24.35
CA SER A 425 -8.40 6.82 25.56
C SER A 425 -6.87 6.60 25.52
N GLY A 426 -6.35 5.89 24.51
CA GLY A 426 -4.92 5.85 24.23
C GLY A 426 -4.06 5.32 25.37
N PHE A 427 -2.92 5.97 25.61
CA PHE A 427 -2.01 5.60 26.71
C PHE A 427 -2.64 5.76 28.10
N ALA A 428 -3.75 6.51 28.25
CA ALA A 428 -4.45 6.60 29.53
C ALA A 428 -5.05 5.25 29.96
N LEU A 429 -5.39 4.36 29.03
CA LEU A 429 -5.89 3.01 29.32
C LEU A 429 -4.90 2.20 30.16
N ALA A 430 -3.59 2.41 29.98
CA ALA A 430 -2.55 1.71 30.74
C ALA A 430 -2.56 2.05 32.25
N ARG A 431 -3.32 3.08 32.66
CA ARG A 431 -3.49 3.50 34.05
C ARG A 431 -4.85 3.08 34.64
N MET A 432 -5.74 2.52 33.83
CA MET A 432 -7.09 2.15 34.24
C MET A 432 -7.20 0.66 34.60
N ARG A 433 -8.14 0.33 35.47
CA ARG A 433 -8.59 -1.06 35.67
C ARG A 433 -9.62 -1.42 34.61
N GLY A 434 -9.77 -2.71 34.31
CA GLY A 434 -10.80 -3.18 33.37
C GLY A 434 -12.22 -2.76 33.74
N SER A 435 -12.54 -2.66 35.04
CA SER A 435 -13.83 -2.15 35.52
C SER A 435 -14.09 -0.66 35.22
N GLU A 436 -13.04 0.10 34.89
CA GLU A 436 -13.10 1.53 34.55
C GLU A 436 -12.99 1.71 33.02
N ALA A 437 -12.15 0.91 32.36
CA ALA A 437 -11.87 1.02 30.94
C ALA A 437 -12.92 0.38 30.02
N ASN A 438 -13.66 -0.63 30.51
CA ASN A 438 -14.63 -1.34 29.69
C ASN A 438 -15.86 -0.48 29.42
N ASP A 439 -16.14 -0.22 28.15
CA ASP A 439 -17.32 0.54 27.73
C ASP A 439 -18.57 -0.34 27.82
N ALA A 440 -19.37 -0.14 28.88
CA ALA A 440 -20.64 -0.83 29.06
C ALA A 440 -21.63 -0.44 27.96
N MET A 441 -22.58 -1.33 27.64
CA MET A 441 -23.63 -1.05 26.66
C MET A 441 -25.01 -0.90 27.33
N ALA A 442 -25.79 0.07 26.85
CA ALA A 442 -27.19 0.30 27.20
C ALA A 442 -27.95 0.79 25.96
N ASP A 443 -29.21 0.34 25.79
CA ASP A 443 -30.09 0.75 24.67
C ASP A 443 -29.46 0.60 23.27
N GLY A 444 -28.59 -0.41 23.09
CA GLY A 444 -27.91 -0.71 21.83
C GLY A 444 -26.71 0.17 21.51
N ARG A 445 -26.23 0.99 22.45
CA ARG A 445 -25.04 1.86 22.32
C ARG A 445 -24.07 1.66 23.48
N HIS A 446 -22.86 2.18 23.33
CA HIS A 446 -21.92 2.23 24.45
C HIS A 446 -22.21 3.47 25.32
N VAL A 447 -22.10 3.30 26.64
CA VAL A 447 -22.29 4.36 27.63
C VAL A 447 -21.09 5.31 27.67
N THR A 448 -19.89 4.77 27.43
CA THR A 448 -18.62 5.49 27.33
C THR A 448 -17.92 5.09 26.02
N ASN A 449 -16.88 5.83 25.64
CA ASN A 449 -16.14 5.58 24.40
C ASN A 449 -14.61 5.53 24.63
N HIS A 450 -14.17 4.75 25.63
CA HIS A 450 -12.75 4.53 25.91
C HIS A 450 -12.04 3.80 24.78
N HIS A 451 -12.73 2.87 24.10
CA HIS A 451 -12.24 2.17 22.91
C HIS A 451 -12.13 3.07 21.67
N GLY A 452 -12.71 4.28 21.68
CA GLY A 452 -12.58 5.25 20.60
C GLY A 452 -13.20 4.80 19.28
N GLY A 453 -14.39 4.21 19.32
CA GLY A 453 -15.18 3.83 18.16
C GLY A 453 -14.71 2.57 17.43
N ILE A 454 -13.62 1.93 17.86
CA ILE A 454 -13.10 0.68 17.28
C ILE A 454 -12.90 -0.37 18.36
N LEU A 455 -13.54 -1.54 18.22
CA LEU A 455 -13.42 -2.66 19.15
C LEU A 455 -13.12 -3.95 18.40
N GLY A 456 -12.12 -4.71 18.84
CA GLY A 456 -11.67 -5.90 18.11
C GLY A 456 -11.06 -5.62 16.73
N GLY A 457 -10.84 -4.35 16.39
CA GLY A 457 -10.42 -3.91 15.06
C GLY A 457 -11.58 -3.57 14.10
N ILE A 458 -12.82 -3.50 14.60
CA ILE A 458 -14.02 -3.22 13.82
C ILE A 458 -14.72 -1.99 14.39
N SER A 459 -15.30 -1.14 13.56
CA SER A 459 -16.08 0.03 14.03
C SER A 459 -17.25 -0.41 14.90
N SER A 460 -17.46 0.28 16.01
CA SER A 460 -18.49 -0.05 17.01
C SER A 460 -19.80 0.71 16.82
N GLY A 461 -19.81 1.74 15.96
CA GLY A 461 -20.92 2.68 15.80
C GLY A 461 -20.79 3.95 16.64
N GLU A 462 -19.84 3.99 17.59
CA GLU A 462 -19.47 5.20 18.31
C GLU A 462 -18.44 6.02 17.50
N PRO A 463 -18.27 7.33 17.81
CA PRO A 463 -17.27 8.15 17.13
C PRO A 463 -15.87 7.53 17.20
N VAL A 464 -15.20 7.42 16.05
CA VAL A 464 -13.79 7.01 16.03
C VAL A 464 -12.95 8.20 16.45
N ILE A 465 -12.11 8.02 17.48
CA ILE A 465 -11.29 9.11 18.03
C ILE A 465 -9.82 8.70 17.97
N LEU A 466 -9.00 9.49 17.27
CA LEU A 466 -7.55 9.32 17.24
C LEU A 466 -6.85 10.59 17.75
N ARG A 467 -5.75 10.44 18.49
CA ARG A 467 -4.83 11.55 18.81
C ARG A 467 -3.50 11.32 18.12
N ILE A 468 -3.05 12.31 17.36
CA ILE A 468 -1.91 12.22 16.45
C ILE A 468 -0.82 13.16 16.94
N VAL A 469 0.34 12.59 17.30
CA VAL A 469 1.51 13.34 17.76
C VAL A 469 2.32 13.82 16.57
N VAL A 470 2.46 15.14 16.46
CA VAL A 470 3.23 15.82 15.41
C VAL A 470 4.50 16.39 16.04
N LYS A 471 5.67 15.93 15.58
CA LYS A 471 6.95 16.48 16.08
C LYS A 471 7.17 17.92 15.58
N PRO A 472 8.04 18.71 16.24
CA PRO A 472 8.49 19.99 15.71
C PRO A 472 9.10 19.88 14.31
N THR A 473 8.96 20.94 13.51
CA THR A 473 9.50 21.00 12.14
C THR A 473 11.03 20.92 12.17
N ALA A 474 11.61 19.93 11.49
CA ALA A 474 13.06 19.71 11.55
C ALA A 474 13.91 20.83 10.91
N SER A 475 13.38 21.54 9.91
CA SER A 475 14.08 22.67 9.29
C SER A 475 13.87 23.94 10.08
N ILE A 476 14.86 24.28 10.89
CA ILE A 476 14.93 25.52 11.67
C ILE A 476 16.16 26.32 11.26
N ALA A 477 16.09 27.64 11.47
CA ALA A 477 17.17 28.54 11.11
C ALA A 477 18.22 28.66 12.22
N SER A 478 17.96 28.14 13.43
CA SER A 478 18.96 27.97 14.48
C SER A 478 20.06 26.97 14.06
N LYS A 479 21.29 27.20 14.55
CA LYS A 479 22.44 26.33 14.30
C LYS A 479 22.21 24.94 14.89
N GLN A 480 22.52 23.92 14.10
CA GLN A 480 22.46 22.53 14.53
C GLN A 480 23.73 21.78 14.13
N ARG A 481 24.10 20.77 14.92
CA ARG A 481 25.19 19.85 14.58
C ARG A 481 24.68 18.72 13.71
N THR A 482 25.45 18.34 12.70
CA THR A 482 25.18 17.21 11.83
C THR A 482 26.46 16.61 11.26
N MET A 483 26.34 15.71 10.28
CA MET A 483 27.47 15.19 9.51
C MET A 483 27.29 15.38 8.00
N ASP A 484 28.41 15.46 7.30
CA ASP A 484 28.48 15.47 5.84
C ASP A 484 28.47 14.04 5.25
N LEU A 485 28.53 13.93 3.91
CA LEU A 485 28.61 12.67 3.19
C LEU A 485 29.87 11.85 3.49
N GLN A 486 30.95 12.49 3.94
CA GLN A 486 32.21 11.85 4.31
C GLN A 486 32.23 11.40 5.78
N GLY A 487 31.20 11.74 6.56
CA GLY A 487 31.09 11.39 7.98
C GLY A 487 31.74 12.41 8.92
N ASN A 488 32.16 13.57 8.42
CA ASN A 488 32.73 14.61 9.28
C ASN A 488 31.62 15.38 10.00
N ALA A 489 31.85 15.73 11.26
CA ALA A 489 30.93 16.57 12.02
C ALA A 489 31.00 18.03 11.56
N VAL A 490 29.83 18.63 11.30
CA VAL A 490 29.67 20.00 10.76
C VAL A 490 28.47 20.70 11.40
N GLU A 491 28.42 22.03 11.29
CA GLU A 491 27.24 22.81 11.67
C GLU A 491 26.41 23.17 10.44
N VAL A 492 25.09 23.23 10.60
CA VAL A 492 24.15 23.63 9.56
C VAL A 492 23.13 24.63 10.11
N GLU A 493 22.82 25.65 9.31
CA GLU A 493 21.66 26.51 9.47
C GLU A 493 20.77 26.32 8.23
N VAL A 494 19.51 25.94 8.42
CA VAL A 494 18.58 25.79 7.30
C VAL A 494 17.86 27.12 7.10
N LEU A 495 18.41 27.93 6.20
CA LEU A 495 17.83 29.23 5.84
C LEU A 495 16.66 29.05 4.86
N GLY A 496 15.57 29.78 5.08
CA GLY A 496 14.41 29.74 4.19
C GLY A 496 13.08 29.90 4.92
N ARG A 497 12.00 29.71 4.16
CA ARG A 497 10.62 29.78 4.67
C ARG A 497 10.17 28.38 5.07
N HIS A 498 10.33 28.05 6.34
CA HIS A 498 9.86 26.80 6.93
C HIS A 498 8.66 27.04 7.84
N ASP A 499 7.82 26.03 7.98
CA ASP A 499 6.69 26.06 8.91
C ASP A 499 7.24 26.06 10.35
N PRO A 500 6.99 27.09 11.18
CA PRO A 500 7.35 27.04 12.60
C PRO A 500 6.49 26.03 13.37
N CYS A 501 5.32 25.67 12.82
CA CYS A 501 4.51 24.54 13.27
C CYS A 501 3.73 23.96 12.09
N ILE A 502 3.83 22.65 11.88
CA ILE A 502 3.13 21.96 10.78
C ILE A 502 1.72 21.46 11.15
N VAL A 503 1.35 21.50 12.44
CA VAL A 503 0.06 21.02 12.94
C VAL A 503 -1.13 21.55 12.12
N PRO A 504 -1.26 22.86 11.85
CA PRO A 504 -2.43 23.37 11.12
C PRO A 504 -2.51 22.83 9.69
N ARG A 505 -1.37 22.61 9.03
CA ARG A 505 -1.34 22.06 7.66
C ARG A 505 -1.57 20.56 7.62
N ALA A 506 -1.25 19.85 8.71
CA ALA A 506 -1.45 18.41 8.82
C ALA A 506 -2.92 18.04 9.06
N VAL A 507 -3.74 18.91 9.66
CA VAL A 507 -5.17 18.69 9.89
C VAL A 507 -5.92 18.21 8.64
N PRO A 508 -5.95 18.96 7.51
CA PRO A 508 -6.66 18.50 6.31
C PRO A 508 -6.04 17.24 5.71
N VAL A 509 -4.73 16.99 5.89
CA VAL A 509 -4.10 15.75 5.42
C VAL A 509 -4.59 14.55 6.23
N VAL A 510 -4.72 14.70 7.55
CA VAL A 510 -5.22 13.67 8.46
C VAL A 510 -6.66 13.31 8.12
N GLU A 511 -7.54 14.30 7.93
CA GLU A 511 -8.94 14.08 7.55
C GLU A 511 -9.05 13.30 6.22
N ASN A 512 -8.31 13.73 5.20
CA ASN A 512 -8.38 13.14 3.87
C ASN A 512 -7.74 11.75 3.81
N MET A 513 -6.69 11.49 4.59
CA MET A 513 -6.14 10.13 4.74
C MET A 513 -7.11 9.20 5.46
N ALA A 514 -7.81 9.70 6.49
CA ALA A 514 -8.85 8.92 7.16
C ALA A 514 -10.01 8.61 6.19
N ALA A 515 -10.45 9.58 5.40
CA ALA A 515 -11.49 9.38 4.39
C ALA A 515 -11.16 8.26 3.40
N LEU A 516 -9.92 8.21 2.90
CA LEU A 516 -9.47 7.14 2.01
C LEU A 516 -9.58 5.75 2.67
N VAL A 517 -9.09 5.62 3.91
CA VAL A 517 -9.16 4.34 4.65
C VAL A 517 -10.60 3.94 4.94
N ILE A 518 -11.44 4.88 5.36
CA ILE A 518 -12.84 4.60 5.67
C ILE A 518 -13.59 4.17 4.41
N LEU A 519 -13.44 4.87 3.29
CA LEU A 519 -14.12 4.51 2.05
C LEU A 519 -13.65 3.13 1.53
N ASP A 520 -12.36 2.83 1.65
CA ASP A 520 -11.81 1.53 1.30
C ASP A 520 -12.41 0.40 2.16
N ALA A 521 -12.46 0.57 3.49
CA ALA A 521 -13.11 -0.38 4.39
C ALA A 521 -14.62 -0.51 4.13
N TRP A 522 -15.27 0.59 3.77
CA TRP A 522 -16.69 0.64 3.42
C TRP A 522 -17.00 -0.20 2.18
N GLU A 523 -16.21 -0.02 1.12
CA GLU A 523 -16.35 -0.77 -0.12
C GLU A 523 -16.11 -2.28 0.07
N VAL A 524 -15.13 -2.65 0.91
CA VAL A 524 -14.92 -4.06 1.29
C VAL A 524 -16.14 -4.62 2.02
N GLN A 525 -16.64 -3.90 3.02
CA GLN A 525 -17.76 -4.36 3.84
C GLN A 525 -19.04 -4.57 3.02
N GLU A 526 -19.35 -3.68 2.08
CA GLU A 526 -20.49 -3.84 1.19
C GLU A 526 -20.41 -5.09 0.33
N ARG A 527 -19.21 -5.45 -0.14
CA ARG A 527 -19.00 -6.64 -0.96
C ARG A 527 -19.15 -7.92 -0.16
N ILE A 528 -18.71 -7.90 1.10
CA ILE A 528 -18.84 -9.04 2.02
C ILE A 528 -20.30 -9.23 2.43
N ASN A 529 -21.00 -8.13 2.74
CA ASN A 529 -22.37 -8.17 3.23
C ASN A 529 -23.22 -7.03 2.62
N PRO A 530 -23.87 -7.27 1.46
CA PRO A 530 -24.70 -6.27 0.80
C PRO A 530 -25.89 -5.78 1.63
N GLU A 531 -26.39 -6.59 2.56
CA GLU A 531 -27.51 -6.24 3.44
C GLU A 531 -27.08 -5.40 4.66
N TRP A 532 -25.77 -5.20 4.86
CA TRP A 532 -25.22 -4.45 5.99
C TRP A 532 -25.82 -3.03 6.09
N ARG A 533 -25.99 -2.36 4.94
CA ARG A 533 -26.60 -1.00 4.86
C ARG A 533 -28.04 -0.94 5.36
N ALA A 534 -28.79 -2.03 5.25
CA ALA A 534 -30.21 -2.07 5.63
C ALA A 534 -30.41 -2.23 7.15
N ARG A 535 -29.32 -2.44 7.92
CA ARG A 535 -29.41 -2.63 9.37
C ARG A 535 -29.63 -1.28 10.04
N PRO A 536 -30.61 -1.16 10.96
CA PRO A 536 -30.85 0.07 11.67
C PRO A 536 -29.64 0.44 12.54
N VAL A 537 -29.05 1.60 12.28
CA VAL A 537 -28.10 2.24 13.19
C VAL A 537 -28.93 3.06 14.17
N PRO A 538 -28.83 2.82 15.50
CA PRO A 538 -29.52 3.66 16.47
C PRO A 538 -29.12 5.13 16.26
N PRO A 539 -30.01 6.12 16.36
CA PRO A 539 -29.65 7.53 16.17
C PRO A 539 -28.57 7.96 17.18
N CYS A 540 -27.61 8.79 16.74
CA CYS A 540 -26.59 9.36 17.62
C CYS A 540 -27.25 10.38 18.54
N GLY A 541 -27.06 10.25 19.86
CA GLY A 541 -27.45 11.33 20.77
C GLY A 541 -26.58 12.54 20.46
N ASP A 542 -27.20 13.71 20.23
CA ASP A 542 -26.48 14.96 20.04
C ASP A 542 -25.51 15.19 21.21
N THR A 543 -24.21 15.08 20.95
CA THR A 543 -23.16 15.54 21.85
C THR A 543 -22.83 17.03 21.64
N ASP A 544 -23.66 17.74 20.85
CA ASP A 544 -23.64 19.20 20.82
C ASP A 544 -24.00 19.71 22.21
N GLY A 545 -22.99 20.19 22.93
CA GLY A 545 -23.04 20.68 24.30
C GLY A 545 -23.97 21.87 24.51
N LYS A 546 -25.28 21.66 24.39
CA LYS A 546 -26.28 22.49 25.06
C LYS A 546 -26.55 21.88 26.41
N ALA A 547 -25.75 22.29 27.39
CA ALA A 547 -26.11 22.17 28.79
C ALA A 547 -27.54 22.71 28.97
N LYS A 548 -28.51 21.81 29.15
CA LYS A 548 -29.85 22.18 29.58
C LYS A 548 -29.76 22.50 31.07
N LYS A 549 -29.77 23.82 31.33
CA LYS A 549 -30.12 24.58 32.55
C LYS A 549 -30.05 23.89 33.90
#